data_AF-A0A659UIM8-F1
#
_entry.id   AF-A0A659UIM8-F1
#
_cell.length_a   1.000
_cell.length_b   1.000
_cell.length_c   1.000
_cell.angle_alpha   90.00
_cell.angle_beta   90.00
_cell.angle_gamma   90.00
#
_symmetry.space_group_name_H-M   'P 1'
#
loop_
_entity.id
_entity.type
_entity.pdbx_description
1 polymer ?
#
loop_
_entity_poly.entity_id
_entity_poly.type
_entity_poly.pdbx_seq_one_letter_code
_entity_poly.pdbx_strand_id
1 'polypeptide(L)'
;RYSDIPGYAQLFQNFAKEIGARISLNIEDQDKYYGKAVFGQSDWLDSPLGITDYAHRSVPNVFLKSPLVSDGPWNAAHFKSPAYDGMVASYLKALDIGAQREA
;
A
#
# COMPACT_ATOMS: atom_id res chain seq x y z
N ARG A 1 -16.39 2.76 7.33
CA ARG A 1 -17.08 1.97 6.28
C ARG A 1 -16.10 1.87 5.12
N TYR A 2 -15.55 0.69 4.87
CA TYR A 2 -14.63 0.41 3.75
C TYR A 2 -15.41 -0.06 2.50
N SER A 3 -16.67 0.37 2.39
CA SER A 3 -17.72 -0.29 1.60
C SER A 3 -17.68 -0.02 0.10
N ASP A 4 -16.69 0.71 -0.40
CA ASP A 4 -16.68 1.20 -1.79
C ASP A 4 -15.54 0.64 -2.66
N ILE A 5 -14.59 -0.14 -2.11
CA ILE A 5 -13.46 -0.70 -2.89
C ILE A 5 -13.94 -1.48 -4.13
N PRO A 6 -14.96 -2.37 -4.04
CA PRO A 6 -15.48 -3.04 -5.23
C PRO A 6 -16.03 -2.07 -6.28
N GLY A 7 -16.65 -0.97 -5.86
CA GLY A 7 -17.14 0.07 -6.75
C GLY A 7 -16.00 0.82 -7.45
N TYR A 8 -14.95 1.19 -6.71
CA TYR A 8 -13.75 1.80 -7.29
C TYR A 8 -13.02 0.86 -8.25
N ALA A 9 -12.95 -0.44 -7.96
CA ALA A 9 -12.37 -1.43 -8.84
C ALA A 9 -13.12 -1.52 -10.19
N GLN A 10 -14.45 -1.49 -10.15
CA GLN A 10 -15.29 -1.46 -11.37
C GLN A 10 -15.09 -0.18 -12.17
N LEU A 11 -15.02 0.98 -11.49
CA LEU A 11 -14.74 2.25 -12.14
C LEU A 11 -13.37 2.26 -12.82
N PHE A 12 -12.34 1.78 -12.13
CA PHE A 12 -10.99 1.65 -12.67
C PHE A 12 -10.94 0.70 -13.88
N GLN A 13 -11.63 -0.44 -13.80
CA GLN A 13 -11.74 -1.37 -14.92
C GLN A 13 -12.35 -0.69 -16.17
N ASN A 14 -13.35 0.17 -15.99
CA ASN A 14 -13.98 0.89 -17.09
C ASN A 14 -13.01 1.89 -17.74
N PHE A 15 -12.27 2.67 -16.95
CA PHE A 15 -11.24 3.57 -17.49
C PHE A 15 -10.08 2.82 -18.17
N ALA A 16 -9.66 1.68 -17.61
CA ALA A 16 -8.62 0.86 -18.22
C ALA A 16 -9.03 0.34 -19.62
N LYS A 17 -10.32 0.02 -19.82
CA LYS A 17 -10.85 -0.39 -21.13
C LYS A 17 -10.70 0.70 -22.19
N GLU A 18 -10.84 1.97 -21.83
CA GLU A 18 -10.73 3.10 -22.77
C GLU A 18 -9.33 3.21 -23.40
N ILE A 19 -8.29 2.74 -22.69
CA ILE A 19 -6.91 2.68 -23.20
C ILE A 19 -6.52 1.29 -23.71
N GLY A 20 -7.49 0.37 -23.87
CA GLY A 20 -7.27 -0.99 -24.37
C GLY A 20 -6.72 -1.99 -23.36
N ALA A 21 -6.59 -1.62 -22.07
CA ALA A 21 -6.20 -2.54 -21.01
C ALA A 21 -7.40 -3.38 -20.55
N ARG A 22 -7.22 -4.71 -20.48
CA ARG A 22 -8.24 -5.65 -20.00
C ARG A 22 -7.87 -6.17 -18.62
N ILE A 23 -8.69 -5.83 -17.63
CA ILE A 23 -8.46 -6.18 -16.23
C ILE A 23 -9.59 -7.09 -15.77
N SER A 24 -9.25 -8.26 -15.24
CA SER A 24 -10.22 -9.12 -14.55
C SER A 24 -10.24 -8.75 -13.08
N LEU A 25 -11.43 -8.50 -12.53
CA LEU A 25 -11.58 -8.17 -11.11
C LEU A 25 -11.71 -9.47 -10.30
N ASN A 26 -10.87 -9.61 -9.27
CA ASN A 26 -11.06 -10.59 -8.20
C ASN A 26 -11.56 -9.82 -6.97
N ILE A 27 -12.85 -9.92 -6.68
CA ILE A 27 -13.48 -9.24 -5.54
C ILE A 27 -13.68 -10.27 -4.44
N GLU A 28 -13.16 -9.97 -3.25
CA GLU A 28 -13.08 -10.91 -2.14
C GLU A 28 -13.48 -10.26 -0.82
N ASP A 29 -13.89 -11.10 0.13
CA ASP A 29 -14.12 -10.66 1.50
C ASP A 29 -12.80 -10.20 2.14
N GLN A 30 -12.89 -9.23 3.06
CA GLN A 30 -11.74 -8.58 3.67
C GLN A 30 -10.78 -9.56 4.36
N ASP A 31 -11.31 -10.56 5.07
CA ASP A 31 -10.50 -11.57 5.75
C ASP A 31 -9.70 -12.43 4.78
N LYS A 32 -10.27 -12.73 3.61
CA LYS A 32 -9.58 -13.46 2.54
C LYS A 32 -8.52 -12.57 1.89
N TYR A 33 -8.90 -11.34 1.55
CA TYR A 33 -8.02 -10.37 0.89
C TYR A 33 -6.75 -10.10 1.70
N TYR A 34 -6.90 -9.82 3.00
CA TYR A 34 -5.77 -9.51 3.89
C TYR A 34 -5.00 -10.76 4.35
N GLY A 35 -5.68 -11.90 4.48
CA GLY A 35 -5.09 -13.16 4.91
C GLY A 35 -4.27 -13.01 6.19
N LYS A 36 -3.00 -13.42 6.14
CA LYS A 36 -2.05 -13.27 7.27
C LYS A 36 -1.21 -12.00 7.23
N ALA A 37 -1.40 -11.13 6.24
CA ALA A 37 -0.51 -10.00 5.92
C ALA A 37 0.98 -10.41 5.81
N VAL A 38 1.23 -11.53 5.11
CA VAL A 38 2.56 -12.07 4.81
C VAL A 38 2.62 -12.43 3.33
N PHE A 39 3.72 -12.07 2.65
CA PHE A 39 3.97 -12.43 1.26
C PHE A 39 3.84 -13.94 1.02
N GLY A 40 3.23 -14.32 -0.10
CA GLY A 40 2.88 -15.69 -0.47
C GLY A 40 1.69 -16.28 0.31
N GLN A 41 1.06 -15.52 1.21
CA GLN A 41 -0.08 -15.93 2.02
C GLN A 41 -1.14 -14.82 2.12
N SER A 42 -1.12 -13.83 1.22
CA SER A 42 -1.98 -12.64 1.31
C SER A 42 -2.18 -12.03 -0.06
N ASP A 43 -3.38 -12.18 -0.63
CA ASP A 43 -3.66 -11.79 -2.01
C ASP A 43 -3.37 -10.29 -2.26
N TRP A 44 -3.61 -9.42 -1.28
CA TRP A 44 -3.29 -8.00 -1.37
C TRP A 44 -1.80 -7.66 -1.49
N LEU A 45 -0.90 -8.52 -0.99
CA LEU A 45 0.55 -8.36 -1.11
C LEU A 45 1.09 -9.01 -2.38
N ASP A 46 0.39 -10.02 -2.89
CA ASP A 46 0.86 -10.88 -3.96
C ASP A 46 0.20 -10.55 -5.32
N SER A 47 -0.81 -9.68 -5.33
CA SER A 47 -1.51 -9.28 -6.56
C SER A 47 -0.61 -8.46 -7.49
N PRO A 48 -0.67 -8.67 -8.82
CA PRO A 48 0.05 -7.84 -9.79
C PRO A 48 -0.53 -6.41 -9.88
N LEU A 49 -1.78 -6.23 -9.46
CA LEU A 49 -2.48 -4.97 -9.34
C LEU A 49 -3.56 -5.12 -8.26
N GLY A 50 -3.53 -4.29 -7.23
CA GLY A 50 -4.46 -4.34 -6.11
C GLY A 50 -4.97 -2.97 -5.69
N ILE A 51 -6.10 -2.95 -4.99
CA ILE A 51 -6.65 -1.75 -4.33
C ILE A 51 -6.75 -2.09 -2.85
N THR A 52 -5.89 -1.45 -2.05
CA THR A 52 -5.76 -1.70 -0.61
C THR A 52 -6.04 -0.42 0.16
N ASP A 53 -6.73 -0.54 1.29
CA ASP A 53 -6.87 0.54 2.25
C ASP A 53 -5.94 0.33 3.45
N TYR A 54 -5.64 1.42 4.15
CA TYR A 54 -4.95 1.33 5.43
C TYR A 54 -5.75 2.01 6.52
N ALA A 55 -5.89 1.31 7.64
CA ALA A 55 -6.56 1.86 8.81
C ALA A 55 -5.78 3.05 9.40
N HIS A 56 -6.52 3.99 10.01
CA HIS A 56 -5.97 5.19 10.63
C HIS A 56 -4.84 4.89 11.64
N ARG A 57 -3.84 5.78 11.70
CA ARG A 57 -2.77 5.80 12.69
C ARG A 57 -2.54 7.23 13.16
N SER A 58 -2.26 7.41 14.45
CA SER A 58 -2.04 8.74 15.03
C SER A 58 -0.71 9.37 14.64
N VAL A 59 0.23 8.59 14.10
CA VAL A 59 1.55 9.04 13.61
C VAL A 59 1.86 8.39 12.26
N PRO A 60 2.62 9.05 11.37
CA PRO A 60 2.80 8.58 10.01
C PRO A 60 3.80 7.43 9.88
N ASN A 61 4.54 7.09 10.94
CA ASN A 61 5.66 6.15 10.91
C ASN A 61 5.32 4.81 10.23
N VAL A 62 4.12 4.27 10.48
CA VAL A 62 3.68 3.01 9.88
C VAL A 62 3.46 3.15 8.37
N PHE A 63 2.89 4.27 7.91
CA PHE A 63 2.66 4.54 6.49
C PHE A 63 3.96 4.85 5.75
N LEU A 64 4.91 5.52 6.40
CA LEU A 64 6.21 5.79 5.80
C LEU A 64 7.06 4.52 5.69
N LYS A 65 6.97 3.64 6.69
CA LYS A 65 7.81 2.44 6.77
C LYS A 65 7.18 1.24 6.07
N SER A 66 6.04 0.76 6.56
CA SER A 66 5.57 -0.59 6.24
C SER A 66 5.26 -0.81 4.74
N PRO A 67 4.64 0.13 4.01
CA PRO A 67 4.32 -0.07 2.60
C PRO A 67 5.36 0.48 1.62
N LEU A 68 6.34 1.28 2.05
CA LEU A 68 7.21 2.04 1.15
C LEU A 68 8.71 1.87 1.41
N VAL A 69 9.13 1.39 2.58
CA VAL A 69 10.54 0.99 2.74
C VAL A 69 10.76 -0.28 1.94
N SER A 70 11.94 -0.42 1.33
CA SER A 70 12.28 -1.52 0.44
C SER A 70 11.86 -2.89 0.99
N ASP A 71 12.19 -3.18 2.25
CA ASP A 71 11.87 -4.45 2.92
C ASP A 71 10.67 -4.33 3.87
N GLY A 72 9.78 -3.37 3.59
CA GLY A 72 8.55 -3.14 4.34
C GLY A 72 7.59 -4.34 4.23
N PRO A 73 6.99 -4.79 5.34
CA PRO A 73 6.13 -5.98 5.34
C PRO A 73 4.82 -5.79 4.56
N TRP A 74 4.44 -4.55 4.26
CA TRP A 74 3.20 -4.18 3.57
C TRP A 74 3.46 -3.60 2.17
N ASN A 75 4.68 -3.77 1.65
CA ASN A 75 5.12 -3.20 0.38
C ASN A 75 4.61 -4.05 -0.81
N ALA A 76 3.29 -4.04 -1.01
CA ALA A 76 2.62 -4.75 -2.11
C ALA A 76 3.10 -4.27 -3.50
N ALA A 77 3.56 -3.03 -3.60
CA ALA A 77 4.10 -2.49 -4.84
C ALA A 77 5.51 -3.01 -5.16
N HIS A 78 6.14 -3.75 -4.24
CA HIS A 78 7.55 -4.14 -4.31
C HIS A 78 8.48 -2.96 -4.61
N PHE A 79 8.14 -1.77 -4.10
CA PHE A 79 8.91 -0.56 -4.32
C PHE A 79 10.28 -0.68 -3.65
N LYS A 80 11.34 -0.28 -4.37
CA LYS A 80 12.73 -0.33 -3.86
C LYS A 80 13.42 1.00 -4.17
N SER A 81 13.81 1.72 -3.13
CA SER A 81 14.54 2.98 -3.29
C SER A 81 15.43 3.25 -2.08
N PRO A 82 16.76 3.10 -2.23
CA PRO A 82 17.71 3.42 -1.16
C PRO A 82 17.62 4.87 -0.68
N ALA A 83 17.25 5.80 -1.58
CA ALA A 83 17.04 7.19 -1.22
C ALA A 83 15.84 7.36 -0.28
N TYR A 84 14.72 6.69 -0.59
CA TYR A 84 13.54 6.70 0.27
C TYR A 84 13.81 6.03 1.62
N ASP A 85 14.47 4.87 1.61
CA ASP A 85 14.86 4.18 2.85
C ASP A 85 15.73 5.07 3.75
N GLY A 86 16.63 5.84 3.14
CA GLY A 86 17.46 6.84 3.83
C GLY A 86 16.65 7.97 4.44
N MET A 87 15.69 8.55 3.71
CA MET A 87 14.80 9.62 4.21
C MET A 87 13.96 9.13 5.41
N VAL A 88 13.36 7.94 5.30
CA VAL A 88 12.58 7.36 6.42
C VAL A 88 13.47 7.06 7.62
N ALA A 89 14.71 6.59 7.41
CA ALA A 89 15.65 6.39 8.50
C ALA A 89 16.03 7.70 9.20
N SER A 90 16.21 8.80 8.45
CA SER A 90 16.45 10.15 8.99
C SER A 90 15.24 10.67 9.77
N TYR A 91 14.04 10.55 9.20
CA TYR A 91 12.78 10.89 9.86
C TYR A 91 12.64 10.20 11.21
N LEU A 92 12.92 8.89 11.28
CA LEU A 92 12.81 8.11 12.52
C LEU A 92 13.87 8.45 13.58
N LYS A 93 15.03 8.98 13.15
CA LYS A 93 16.12 9.40 14.04
C LYS A 93 15.99 10.85 14.52
N ALA A 94 15.18 11.66 13.85
CA ALA A 94 14.98 13.05 14.20
C ALA A 94 14.45 13.21 15.63
N LEU A 95 15.00 14.19 16.37
CA LEU A 95 14.72 14.41 17.79
C LEU A 95 13.58 15.41 18.03
N ASP A 96 13.16 16.13 16.99
CA ASP A 96 12.07 17.11 17.04
C ASP A 96 11.21 17.07 15.76
N ILE A 97 10.03 17.69 15.85
CA ILE A 97 9.02 17.70 14.79
C ILE A 97 9.47 18.52 13.57
N GLY A 98 10.32 19.53 13.76
CA GLY A 98 10.88 20.31 12.65
C GLY A 98 11.76 19.43 11.78
N ALA A 99 12.72 18.75 12.40
CA ALA A 99 13.60 17.80 11.71
C ALA A 99 12.83 16.63 11.08
N GLN A 100 11.74 16.16 11.70
CA GLN A 100 10.84 15.16 11.09
C GLN A 100 10.12 15.66 9.84
N ARG A 101 9.82 16.96 9.74
CA ARG A 101 9.12 17.51 8.57
C ARG A 101 10.06 17.80 7.39
N GLU A 102 11.34 18.04 7.67
CA GLU A 102 12.36 18.32 6.66
C GLU A 102 12.95 17.07 6.01
N ALA A 103 12.97 15.95 6.76
CA ALA A 103 13.49 14.65 6.31
C ALA A 103 12.59 13.98 5.26
#